data_AF-A0A935XJ12-F1
#
_entry.id   AF-A0A935XJ12-F1
#
_cell.length_a   1.000
_cell.length_b   1.000
_cell.length_c   1.000
_cell.angle_alpha   90.00
_cell.angle_beta   90.00
_cell.angle_gamma   90.00
#
_symmetry.space_group_name_H-M   'P 1'
#
loop_
_entity.id
_entity.type
_entity.pdbx_description
1 polymer ?
#
loop_
_entity_poly.entity_id
_entity_poly.type
_entity_poly.pdbx_seq_one_letter_code
_entity_poly.pdbx_strand_id
1 'polypeptide(L)' 'MSTQQHERDAMICRACGNEERASEGYPCNDCGTFICVICNMKGITQCRTCAAAASAAGAAPNVPPSPPG' A
#
# COMPACT_ATOMS: atom_id res chain seq x y z
N MET A 1 -37.39 15.41 0.23
CA MET A 1 -36.87 14.33 1.09
C MET A 1 -35.60 13.80 0.43
N SER A 2 -34.44 14.37 0.76
CA SER A 2 -33.17 13.96 0.20
C SER A 2 -32.63 12.79 1.01
N THR A 3 -32.96 11.57 0.59
CA THR A 3 -32.32 10.37 1.13
C THR A 3 -30.84 10.45 0.77
N GLN A 4 -30.01 10.93 1.70
CA GLN A 4 -28.58 10.68 1.68
C GLN A 4 -28.43 9.15 1.71
N GLN A 5 -28.30 8.56 0.53
CA GLN A 5 -27.70 7.26 0.36
C GLN A 5 -26.27 7.47 0.85
N HIS A 6 -26.07 7.31 2.16
CA HIS A 6 -24.76 7.25 2.77
C HIS A 6 -24.21 5.87 2.43
N GLU A 7 -24.03 5.67 1.11
CA GLU A 7 -23.38 4.52 0.53
C GLU A 7 -22.10 4.35 1.33
N ARG A 8 -21.92 3.12 1.81
CA ARG A 8 -20.88 2.80 2.78
C ARG A 8 -19.54 2.93 2.04
N ASP A 9 -19.01 4.15 1.90
CA ASP A 9 -17.71 4.43 1.32
C ASP A 9 -16.58 3.89 2.22
N ALA A 10 -16.84 2.98 3.13
CA ALA A 10 -15.84 2.41 4.01
C ALA A 10 -15.07 1.34 3.21
N MET A 11 -13.78 1.56 2.98
CA MET A 11 -12.87 0.60 2.36
C MET A 11 -11.79 0.16 3.33
N ILE A 12 -11.37 -1.09 3.21
CA ILE A 12 -10.29 -1.66 3.99
C ILE A 12 -8.95 -1.25 3.38
N CYS A 13 -8.13 -0.56 4.17
CA CYS A 13 -6.76 -0.23 3.79
C CYS A 13 -5.93 -1.50 3.59
N ARG A 14 -5.35 -1.68 2.41
CA ARG A 14 -4.49 -2.85 2.12
C ARG A 14 -3.07 -2.74 2.67
N ALA A 15 -2.72 -1.63 3.33
CA ALA A 15 -1.46 -1.48 4.03
C ALA A 15 -1.57 -1.90 5.51
N CYS A 16 -2.54 -1.34 6.25
CA CYS A 16 -2.71 -1.60 7.69
C CYS A 16 -3.86 -2.57 8.03
N GLY A 17 -4.87 -2.72 7.17
CA GLY A 17 -6.05 -3.56 7.42
C GLY A 17 -7.20 -2.86 8.14
N ASN A 18 -7.08 -1.57 8.45
CA ASN A 18 -8.19 -0.80 9.03
C ASN A 18 -9.21 -0.39 7.97
N GLU A 19 -10.46 -0.32 8.39
CA GLU A 19 -11.57 0.20 7.58
C GLU A 19 -11.64 1.73 7.73
N GLU A 20 -11.62 2.46 6.61
CA GLU A 20 -11.60 3.92 6.58
C GLU A 20 -12.42 4.44 5.39
N ARG A 21 -12.78 5.74 5.40
CA ARG A 21 -13.48 6.38 4.27
C ARG A 21 -12.61 6.35 3.00
N ALA A 22 -13.14 5.68 1.98
CA ALA A 22 -12.60 5.59 0.64
C ALA A 22 -12.38 6.95 0.00
N SER A 23 -13.31 7.89 0.23
CA SER A 23 -13.24 9.26 -0.30
C SER A 23 -12.04 10.05 0.19
N GLU A 24 -11.39 9.63 1.28
CA GLU A 24 -10.24 10.31 1.88
C GLU A 24 -8.92 9.54 1.71
N GLY A 25 -8.94 8.34 1.14
CA GLY A 25 -7.72 7.56 0.96
C GLY A 25 -7.01 7.81 -0.37
N TYR A 26 -5.86 7.16 -0.49
CA TYR A 26 -4.89 7.33 -1.56
C TYR A 26 -4.64 5.98 -2.26
N PRO A 27 -4.40 5.97 -3.58
CA PRO A 27 -4.06 4.74 -4.29
C PRO A 27 -2.62 4.31 -4.01
N CYS A 28 -2.39 3.00 -3.96
CA CYS A 28 -1.06 2.40 -3.95
C CYS A 28 -0.31 2.78 -5.24
N ASN A 29 0.94 3.21 -5.10
CA ASN A 29 1.77 3.65 -6.23
C ASN A 29 2.05 2.56 -7.28
N ASP A 30 1.92 1.29 -6.90
CA ASP A 30 2.33 0.15 -7.73
C ASP A 30 1.12 -0.57 -8.36
N CYS A 31 0.04 -0.78 -7.60
CA CYS A 31 -1.14 -1.54 -8.03
C CYS A 31 -2.47 -0.79 -7.93
N GLY A 32 -2.46 0.49 -7.52
CA GLY A 32 -3.67 1.33 -7.45
C GLY A 32 -4.64 0.98 -6.32
N THR A 33 -4.32 0.00 -5.48
CA THR A 33 -5.18 -0.44 -4.38
C THR A 33 -5.37 0.64 -3.29
N PHE A 34 -6.49 0.61 -2.58
CA PHE A 34 -6.79 1.58 -1.52
C PHE A 34 -5.82 1.54 -0.32
N ILE A 35 -5.26 2.70 0.01
CA ILE A 35 -4.47 2.99 1.21
C ILE A 35 -5.15 4.13 1.98
N CYS A 36 -5.30 4.01 3.29
CA CYS A 36 -5.96 5.04 4.07
C CYS A 36 -5.08 6.30 4.26
N VAL A 37 -5.72 7.44 4.55
CA VAL A 37 -5.04 8.73 4.77
C VAL A 37 -3.98 8.66 5.87
N ILE A 38 -4.23 7.90 6.94
CA ILE A 38 -3.27 7.73 8.05
C ILE A 38 -2.00 7.03 7.55
N CYS A 39 -2.13 6.00 6.71
CA CYS A 39 -0.97 5.33 6.12
C CYS A 39 -0.20 6.28 5.19
N ASN A 40 -0.91 7.04 4.36
CA ASN A 40 -0.29 8.06 3.51
C ASN A 40 0.48 9.12 4.32
N MET A 41 -0.10 9.63 5.41
CA MET A 41 0.54 10.59 6.32
C MET A 41 1.78 10.02 7.02
N LYS A 42 1.82 8.70 7.25
CA LYS A 42 3.00 7.99 7.75
C LYS A 42 4.06 7.73 6.68
N GLY A 43 3.85 8.19 5.44
CA GLY A 43 4.73 7.96 4.29
C GLY A 43 4.57 6.58 3.64
N ILE A 44 3.50 5.84 3.97
CA ILE A 44 3.22 4.53 3.36
C ILE A 44 2.46 4.77 2.06
N THR A 45 3.17 4.68 0.94
CA THR A 45 2.63 4.87 -0.42
C THR A 45 2.34 3.57 -1.16
N GLN A 46 2.68 2.43 -0.54
CA GLN A 46 2.52 1.09 -1.12
C GLN A 46 1.72 0.18 -0.18
N CYS A 47 0.91 -0.72 -0.77
CA CYS A 47 0.21 -1.73 0.01
C CYS A 47 1.19 -2.77 0.56
N ARG A 48 0.75 -3.58 1.53
CA ARG A 48 1.64 -4.55 2.19
C ARG A 48 2.26 -5.54 1.19
N THR A 49 1.52 -5.93 0.17
CA THR A 49 1.99 -6.85 -0.88
C THR A 49 3.10 -6.22 -1.73
N CYS A 50 2.89 -5.00 -2.24
CA CYS A 50 3.89 -4.29 -3.06
C CYS A 50 5.13 -3.94 -2.23
N ALA A 51 4.94 -3.48 -0.99
CA ALA A 51 6.05 -3.21 -0.07
C ALA A 51 6.89 -4.47 0.25
N ALA A 52 6.23 -5.63 0.39
CA ALA A 52 6.91 -6.91 0.59
C ALA A 52 7.69 -7.36 -0.66
N ALA A 53 7.12 -7.19 -1.86
CA ALA A 53 7.80 -7.50 -3.12
C ALA A 53 9.05 -6.63 -3.33
N ALA A 54 8.97 -5.33 -3.03
CA ALA A 54 10.12 -4.42 -3.09
C ALA A 54 11.20 -4.78 -2.05
N SER A 55 10.79 -5.18 -0.84
CA SER A 55 11.72 -5.60 0.22
C SER A 55 12.41 -6.92 -0.13
N ALA A 56 11.71 -7.85 -0.80
CA ALA A 56 12.28 -9.11 -1.27
C ALA A 56 13.29 -8.91 -2.41
N ALA A 57 13.09 -7.90 -3.28
CA ALA A 57 14.05 -7.54 -4.32
C ALA A 57 15.35 -6.89 -3.76
N GLY A 58 15.31 -6.36 -2.53
CA GLY A 58 16.48 -5.83 -1.83
C GLY A 58 17.30 -6.88 -1.07
N ALA A 59 16.76 -8.09 -0.89
CA ALA A 59 17.50 -9.22 -0.31
C ALA A 59 18.30 -9.95 -1.40
N ALA A 60 19.16 -9.23 -2.12
CA ALA A 60 20.27 -9.89 -2.79
C ALA A 60 21.14 -10.51 -1.67
N PRO A 61 21.35 -11.84 -1.64
CA PRO A 61 22.42 -12.37 -0.83
C PRO A 61 23.71 -11.74 -1.36
N ASN A 62 24.57 -11.28 -0.45
CA ASN A 62 25.90 -10.79 -0.77
C ASN A 62 26.67 -11.85 -1.57
N VAL A 63 26.55 -11.87 -2.89
CA VAL A 63 27.43 -12.63 -3.78
C VAL A 63 28.50 -11.64 -4.24
N PRO A 64 29.70 -11.65 -3.65
CA PRO A 64 30.81 -10.97 -4.29
C PRO A 64 31.07 -11.65 -5.64
N PRO A 65 31.25 -10.91 -6.75
CA PRO A 65 31.64 -11.52 -8.01
C PRO A 65 33.04 -12.13 -7.85
N SER A 66 33.16 -13.44 -7.97
CA SER A 66 34.46 -14.10 -8.14
C SER A 66 35.10 -13.62 -9.45
N PRO A 67 36.37 -13.16 -9.46
CA PRO A 67 37.07 -12.86 -10.69
C PRO A 67 37.47 -14.16 -11.40
N PRO A 68 37.55 -14.18 -12.75
CA PRO A 68 38.14 -15.29 -13.47
C PRO A 68 39.67 -15.23 -13.36
N GLY A 69 40.30 -16.35 -13.01
CA GLY A 69 41.73 -16.56 -12.99
C GLY A 69 42.06 -18.05 -13.06
#